data_AF-A0AAW8KUY9-F1
#
_entry.id   AF-A0AAW8KUY9-F1
#
_cell.length_a   1.000
_cell.length_b   1.000
_cell.length_c   1.000
_cell.angle_alpha   90.00
_cell.angle_beta   90.00
_cell.angle_gamma   90.00
#
_symmetry.space_group_name_H-M   'P 1'
#
loop_
_entity.id
_entity.type
_entity.pdbx_description
1 polymer ?
#
loop_
_entity_poly.entity_id
_entity_poly.type
_entity_poly.pdbx_seq_one_letter_code
_entity_poly.pdbx_strand_id
1 'polypeptide(L)' 'MLTIIAEIRTKSGGQHRQNVLDAFQKIIPTVLAEDGCHGYEPLV' A
#
# COMPACT_ATOMS: atom_id res chain seq x y z
N MET A 1 10.75 -17.05 -0.81
CA MET A 1 9.57 -16.19 -1.05
C MET A 1 8.95 -15.87 0.29
N LEU A 2 8.78 -14.59 0.62
CA LEU A 2 8.23 -14.13 1.89
C LEU A 2 6.89 -13.44 1.63
N THR A 3 5.95 -13.56 2.57
CA THR A 3 4.71 -12.79 2.56
C THR A 3 4.82 -11.73 3.64
N ILE A 4 4.65 -10.46 3.26
CA ILE A 4 4.68 -9.32 4.17
C ILE A 4 3.25 -8.84 4.39
N ILE A 5 2.86 -8.70 5.66
CA ILE A 5 1.59 -8.10 6.07
C ILE A 5 1.95 -6.92 6.98
N ALA A 6 1.55 -5.71 6.59
CA ALA A 6 1.86 -4.48 7.31
C ALA A 6 0.58 -3.73 7.68
N GLU A 7 0.36 -3.50 8.98
CA GLU A 7 -0.69 -2.60 9.46
C GLU A 7 -0.19 -1.16 9.36
N ILE A 8 -0.93 -0.30 8.65
CA ILE A 8 -0.61 1.13 8.54
C ILE A 8 -1.64 1.92 9.31
N ARG A 9 -1.22 2.45 10.48
CA ARG A 9 -2.07 3.31 11.29
C ARG A 9 -2.08 4.73 10.77
N THR A 10 -3.24 5.17 10.29
CA THR A 10 -3.44 6.57 9.88
C THR A 10 -3.91 7.44 11.04
N LYS A 11 -3.66 8.75 10.95
CA LYS A 11 -4.22 9.72 11.90
C LYS A 11 -5.75 9.66 11.91
N SER A 12 -6.35 10.06 13.03
CA SER A 12 -7.80 10.15 13.19
C SER A 12 -8.44 11.11 12.18
N GLY A 13 -9.52 10.69 11.55
CA GLY A 13 -10.24 11.44 10.51
C GLY A 13 -10.19 10.73 9.15
N GLY A 14 -11.36 10.54 8.52
CA GLY A 14 -11.49 9.73 7.29
C GLY A 14 -10.62 10.20 6.12
N GLN A 15 -10.32 11.50 6.05
CA GLN A 15 -9.47 12.07 4.99
C GLN A 15 -8.02 11.54 5.03
N HIS A 16 -7.46 11.28 6.22
CA HIS A 16 -6.08 10.78 6.31
C HIS A 16 -5.95 9.36 5.75
N ARG A 17 -6.95 8.50 6.01
CA ARG A 17 -7.01 7.17 5.41
C ARG A 17 -7.12 7.27 3.89
N GLN A 18 -8.01 8.13 3.38
CA GLN A 18 -8.16 8.30 1.94
C GLN A 18 -6.88 8.79 1.27
N ASN A 19 -6.20 9.78 1.85
CA ASN A 19 -4.94 10.30 1.29
C ASN A 19 -3.85 9.22 1.18
N VAL A 20 -3.81 8.27 2.13
CA VAL A 20 -2.87 7.14 2.09
C VAL A 20 -3.25 6.15 0.98
N LEU A 21 -4.53 5.84 0.83
CA LEU A 21 -5.01 4.99 -0.25
C LEU A 21 -4.76 5.61 -1.64
N ASP A 22 -4.98 6.91 -1.78
CA ASP A 22 -4.71 7.65 -3.01
C ASP A 22 -3.21 7.69 -3.34
N ALA A 23 -2.35 7.69 -2.33
CA ALA A 23 -0.91 7.56 -2.51
C ALA A 23 -0.54 6.14 -2.97
N PHE A 24 -1.14 5.10 -2.40
CA PHE A 24 -0.92 3.71 -2.83
C PHE A 24 -1.28 3.50 -4.29
N GLN A 25 -2.43 4.02 -4.75
CA GLN A 25 -2.85 3.89 -6.15
C GLN A 25 -1.80 4.42 -7.14
N LYS A 26 -1.00 5.42 -6.76
CA LYS A 26 0.04 5.99 -7.61
C LYS A 26 1.30 5.14 -7.69
N ILE A 27 1.61 4.39 -6.63
CA ILE A 27 2.88 3.66 -6.51
C ILE A 27 2.75 2.16 -6.78
N ILE A 28 1.56 1.57 -6.65
CA ILE A 28 1.33 0.12 -6.89
C ILE A 28 1.93 -0.36 -8.21
N PRO A 29 1.72 0.31 -9.37
CA PRO A 29 2.30 -0.17 -10.64
C PRO A 29 3.82 -0.19 -10.63
N THR A 30 4.44 0.80 -9.97
CA THR A 30 5.90 0.90 -9.84
C THR A 30 6.43 -0.23 -8.96
N VAL A 31 5.81 -0.44 -7.78
CA VAL A 31 6.24 -1.47 -6.83
C VAL A 31 6.06 -2.87 -7.38
N LEU A 32 4.98 -3.13 -8.14
CA LEU A 32 4.77 -4.41 -8.81
C LEU A 32 5.79 -4.69 -9.92
N ALA A 33 6.44 -3.65 -10.46
CA ALA A 33 7.50 -3.78 -11.46
C ALA A 33 8.90 -3.94 -10.84
N GLU A 34 9.04 -3.83 -9.51
CA GLU A 34 10.32 -4.00 -8.83
C GLU A 34 10.78 -5.46 -8.84
N ASP A 35 12.09 -5.67 -9.02
CA ASP A 35 12.67 -7.01 -8.99
C ASP A 35 12.49 -7.67 -7.61
N GLY A 36 12.04 -8.92 -7.62
CA GLY A 36 11.69 -9.66 -6.40
C GLY A 36 10.31 -9.34 -5.80
N CYS A 37 9.54 -8.43 -6.40
CA CYS A 37 8.14 -8.22 -6.01
C CYS A 37 7.23 -9.22 -6.72
N HIS A 38 6.46 -9.97 -5.93
CA HIS A 38 5.53 -10.99 -6.44
C HIS A 38 4.07 -10.73 -6.05
N GLY A 39 3.80 -9.61 -5.37
CA GLY A 39 2.47 -9.20 -4.94
C GLY A 39 2.53 -7.99 -4.03
N TYR A 40 1.69 -7.00 -4.30
CA TYR A 40 1.57 -5.78 -3.51
C TYR A 40 0.14 -5.25 -3.55
N GLU A 41 -0.58 -5.40 -2.45
CA GLU A 41 -2.01 -5.08 -2.37
C GLU A 41 -2.35 -4.38 -1.04
N PRO A 42 -2.99 -3.19 -1.06
CA PRO A 42 -3.53 -2.58 0.15
C PRO A 42 -4.83 -3.28 0.57
N LEU A 43 -4.84 -3.82 1.79
CA LEU A 43 -6.05 -4.39 2.42
C LEU A 43 -6.82 -3.28 3.14
N VAL A 44 -8.04 -3.00 2.70
CA VAL A 44 -8.90 -1.91 3.20
C VAL A 44 -10.00 -2.39 4.12
#